data_AF-A0A7Y9SSF1-F1
#
_entry.id   AF-A0A7Y9SSF1-F1
#
_cell.length_a   1.000
_cell.length_b   1.000
_cell.length_c   1.000
_cell.angle_alpha   90.00
_cell.angle_beta   90.00
_cell.angle_gamma   90.00
#
_symmetry.space_group_name_H-M   'P 1'
#
loop_
_entity.id
_entity.type
_entity.pdbx_description
1 polymer ?
#
loop_
_entity_poly.entity_id
_entity_poly.type
_entity_poly.pdbx_seq_one_letter_code
_entity_poly.pdbx_strand_id
1 'polypeptide(L)'
;MLGDLTERDRTILALEVAWPRHGSAKEEVIRAQLGMSAARYYQLLGRLIESEAALEYDPMLVRRLRRIRDSRARQRSARIPGFVG
;
A
#
# COMPACT_ATOMS: atom_id res chain seq x y z
N MET A 1 10.18 0.61 -16.66
CA MET A 1 9.66 2.00 -16.70
C MET A 1 8.36 2.05 -15.91
N LEU A 2 8.44 2.28 -14.59
CA LEU A 2 7.27 2.73 -13.78
C LEU A 2 7.39 4.26 -13.62
N GLY A 3 7.66 4.94 -14.73
CA GLY A 3 7.97 6.38 -14.74
C GLY A 3 6.72 7.25 -14.54
N ASP A 4 5.53 6.68 -14.68
CA ASP A 4 4.28 7.42 -14.60
C ASP A 4 3.30 6.72 -13.68
N LEU A 5 2.79 7.48 -12.72
CA LEU A 5 1.73 7.05 -11.82
C LEU A 5 0.47 6.78 -12.65
N THR A 6 0.10 5.52 -12.81
CA THR A 6 -1.10 5.15 -13.59
C THR A 6 -2.36 5.67 -12.89
N GLU A 7 -3.47 5.77 -13.62
CA GLU A 7 -4.74 6.22 -13.04
C GLU A 7 -5.16 5.35 -11.85
N ARG A 8 -4.85 4.04 -11.93
CA ARG A 8 -5.06 3.09 -10.85
C ARG A 8 -4.25 3.44 -9.60
N ASP A 9 -2.99 3.82 -9.80
CA ASP A 9 -2.07 4.17 -8.72
C ASP A 9 -2.49 5.47 -8.02
N ARG A 10 -2.97 6.45 -8.79
CA ARG A 10 -3.58 7.68 -8.25
C ARG A 10 -4.81 7.36 -7.41
N THR A 11 -5.68 6.48 -7.90
CA THR A 11 -6.87 6.03 -7.15
C THR A 11 -6.49 5.33 -5.84
N ILE A 12 -5.43 4.50 -5.87
CA ILE A 12 -4.91 3.85 -4.66
C ILE A 12 -4.45 4.88 -3.63
N LEU A 13 -3.70 5.91 -4.03
CA LEU A 13 -3.27 6.97 -3.12
C LEU A 13 -4.45 7.80 -2.59
N ALA A 14 -5.40 8.15 -3.46
CA ALA A 14 -6.60 8.89 -3.08
C ALA A 14 -7.45 8.14 -2.04
N LEU A 15 -7.57 6.81 -2.18
CA LEU A 15 -8.26 5.96 -1.22
C LEU A 15 -7.57 5.93 0.15
N GLU A 16 -6.24 5.99 0.21
CA GLU A 16 -5.51 6.09 1.49
C GLU A 16 -5.73 7.43 2.19
N VAL A 17 -5.86 8.52 1.44
CA VAL A 17 -6.20 9.85 2.00
C VAL A 17 -7.62 9.84 2.55
N ALA A 18 -8.58 9.30 1.80
CA ALA A 18 -9.98 9.27 2.20
C ALA A 18 -10.24 8.29 3.37
N TRP A 19 -9.51 7.17 3.44
CA TRP A 19 -9.72 6.11 4.44
C TRP A 19 -8.45 5.82 5.25
N PRO A 20 -8.09 6.70 6.21
CA PRO A 20 -6.89 6.52 7.03
C PRO A 20 -7.00 5.38 8.06
N ARG A 21 -8.22 4.96 8.43
CA ARG A 21 -8.45 3.80 9.31
C ARG A 21 -8.82 2.57 8.49
N HIS A 22 -8.16 1.46 8.81
CA HIS A 22 -8.52 0.16 8.25
C HIS A 22 -9.85 -0.27 8.86
N GLY A 23 -10.86 -0.46 8.01
CA GLY A 23 -12.16 -1.03 8.36
C GLY A 23 -12.62 -1.97 7.24
N SER A 24 -13.48 -2.91 7.57
CA SER A 24 -14.06 -3.87 6.62
C SER A 24 -14.73 -3.18 5.43
N ALA A 25 -15.36 -2.02 5.64
CA ALA A 25 -15.93 -1.19 4.57
C ALA A 25 -14.89 -0.73 3.53
N LYS A 26 -13.63 -0.50 3.94
CA LYS A 26 -12.55 -0.11 3.02
C LYS A 26 -12.20 -1.25 2.07
N GLU A 27 -12.16 -2.48 2.57
CA GLU A 27 -11.85 -3.66 1.76
C GLU A 27 -12.93 -3.94 0.71
N GLU A 28 -14.20 -3.72 1.07
CA GLU A 28 -15.33 -3.84 0.14
C GLU A 28 -15.22 -2.79 -0.97
N VAL A 29 -14.94 -1.53 -0.62
CA VAL A 29 -14.77 -0.44 -1.59
C VAL A 29 -13.56 -0.68 -2.50
N ILE A 30 -12.44 -1.16 -1.96
CA ILE A 30 -11.28 -1.54 -2.79
C ILE A 30 -11.67 -2.62 -3.79
N ARG A 31 -12.42 -3.64 -3.35
CA ARG A 31 -12.90 -4.69 -4.26
C ARG A 31 -13.86 -4.14 -5.32
N ALA A 32 -14.79 -3.28 -4.92
CA ALA A 32 -15.78 -2.69 -5.82
C ALA A 32 -15.17 -1.72 -6.84
N GLN A 33 -14.26 -0.83 -6.43
CA GLN A 33 -13.66 0.17 -7.32
C GLN A 33 -12.51 -0.38 -8.16
N LEU A 34 -11.62 -1.17 -7.56
CA LEU A 34 -10.40 -1.63 -8.22
C LEU A 34 -10.53 -3.05 -8.77
N GLY A 35 -11.62 -3.77 -8.48
CA GLY A 35 -11.83 -5.15 -8.91
C GLY A 35 -10.80 -6.13 -8.35
N MET A 36 -10.13 -5.79 -7.24
CA MET A 36 -9.03 -6.60 -6.70
C MET A 36 -9.19 -6.86 -5.21
N SER A 37 -8.62 -7.99 -4.75
CA SER A 37 -8.51 -8.32 -3.34
C SER A 37 -7.66 -7.28 -2.58
N ALA A 38 -8.04 -7.01 -1.32
CA ALA A 38 -7.27 -6.17 -0.41
C ALA A 38 -5.80 -6.62 -0.29
N ALA A 39 -5.52 -7.93 -0.36
CA ALA A 39 -4.16 -8.44 -0.33
C ALA A 39 -3.32 -7.96 -1.53
N ARG A 40 -3.90 -8.00 -2.73
CA ARG A 40 -3.25 -7.51 -3.96
C ARG A 40 -3.09 -5.99 -3.93
N TYR A 41 -4.08 -5.28 -3.40
CA TYR A 41 -4.03 -3.85 -3.18
C TYR A 41 -2.83 -3.44 -2.32
N TYR A 42 -2.64 -4.06 -1.15
CA TYR A 42 -1.51 -3.72 -0.27
C TYR A 42 -0.15 -4.11 -0.87
N GLN A 43 -0.09 -5.18 -1.68
CA GLN A 43 1.13 -5.51 -2.43
C GLN A 43 1.48 -4.43 -3.46
N LEU A 44 0.48 -3.95 -4.21
CA LEU A 44 0.68 -2.90 -5.21
C LEU A 44 1.05 -1.58 -4.53
N LEU A 45 0.30 -1.19 -3.49
CA LEU A 45 0.57 0.00 -2.67
C LEU A 45 2.01 -0.02 -2.14
N GLY A 46 2.49 -1.17 -1.67
CA GLY A 46 3.87 -1.33 -1.22
C GLY A 46 4.90 -1.00 -2.30
N ARG A 47 4.72 -1.51 -3.52
CA ARG A 47 5.62 -1.19 -4.65
C ARG A 47 5.48 0.26 -5.10
N LEU A 48 4.27 0.80 -5.02
CA LEU A 48 3.97 2.16 -5.40
C LEU A 48 4.70 3.18 -4.52
N ILE A 49 4.62 3.02 -3.20
CA ILE A 49 5.28 3.92 -2.24
C ILE A 49 6.82 3.85 -2.28
N GLU A 50 7.39 2.85 -2.97
CA GLU A 50 8.84 2.75 -3.24
C GLU A 50 9.24 3.45 -4.54
N SER A 51 8.29 3.81 -5.39
CA SER A 51 8.54 4.43 -6.69
C SER A 51 8.63 5.96 -6.59
N GLU A 52 9.47 6.56 -7.41
CA GLU A 52 9.67 8.02 -7.44
C GLU A 52 8.39 8.77 -7.86
N ALA A 53 7.61 8.23 -8.80
CA ALA A 53 6.34 8.78 -9.23
C ALA A 53 5.32 8.98 -8.08
N ALA A 54 5.37 8.14 -7.03
CA ALA A 54 4.51 8.32 -5.86
C ALA A 54 5.01 9.46 -4.96
N LEU A 55 6.34 9.62 -4.84
CA LEU A 55 6.96 10.71 -4.09
C LEU A 55 6.70 12.06 -4.77
N GLU A 56 6.70 12.11 -6.10
CA GLU A 56 6.35 13.32 -6.86
C GLU A 56 4.88 13.71 -6.70
N TYR A 57 3.98 12.73 -6.59
CA TYR A 57 2.55 12.98 -6.42
C TYR A 57 2.20 13.47 -5.01
N ASP A 58 2.60 12.74 -3.95
CA ASP A 58 2.39 13.17 -2.57
C ASP A 58 3.53 12.66 -1.66
N PRO A 59 4.58 13.47 -1.44
CA PRO A 59 5.74 13.05 -0.67
C PRO A 59 5.42 12.85 0.83
N MET A 60 4.41 13.54 1.37
CA MET A 60 4.05 13.42 2.79
C MET A 60 3.28 12.12 3.05
N LEU A 61 2.29 11.81 2.21
CA LEU A 61 1.54 10.57 2.29
C LEU A 61 2.44 9.36 2.10
N VAL A 62 3.30 9.38 1.08
CA VAL A 62 4.22 8.27 0.79
C VAL A 62 5.18 8.03 1.94
N ARG A 63 5.78 9.07 2.54
CA ARG A 63 6.63 8.93 3.73
C ARG A 63 5.89 8.31 4.91
N ARG A 64 4.64 8.71 5.15
CA ARG A 64 3.80 8.14 6.22
C ARG A 64 3.49 6.67 5.97
N LEU A 65 3.10 6.31 4.75
CA LEU A 65 2.79 4.93 4.35
C LEU A 65 4.03 4.02 4.43
N ARG A 66 5.20 4.50 4.00
CA ARG A 66 6.47 3.76 4.14
C ARG A 66 6.76 3.43 5.59
N ARG A 67 6.60 4.41 6.50
CA ARG A 67 6.82 4.18 7.94
C ARG A 67 5.87 3.14 8.53
N ILE A 68 4.58 3.17 8.15
CA ILE A 68 3.59 2.18 8.59
C ILE A 68 3.95 0.78 8.07
N ARG A 69 4.37 0.68 6.80
CA ARG A 69 4.81 -0.58 6.20
C ARG A 69 6.03 -1.15 6.92
N ASP A 70 7.05 -0.34 7.19
CA ASP A 70 8.26 -0.79 7.88
C ASP A 70 7.94 -1.30 9.28
N SER A 71 7.02 -0.64 9.99
CA SER A 71 6.52 -1.13 11.28
C SER A 71 5.83 -2.50 11.17
N ARG A 72 5.03 -2.72 10.12
CA ARG A 72 4.35 -4.01 9.85
C ARG A 72 5.31 -5.10 9.37
N ALA A 73 6.34 -4.75 8.60
CA ALA A 73 7.36 -5.68 8.12
C ALA A 73 8.20 -6.20 9.28
N ARG A 74 8.60 -5.32 10.21
CA ARG A 74 9.33 -5.69 11.43
C ARG A 74 8.52 -6.65 12.33
N GLN A 75 7.21 -6.45 12.45
CA GLN A 75 6.33 -7.37 13.18
C GLN A 75 6.20 -8.76 12.54
N ARG A 76 6.37 -8.87 11.20
CA ARG A 76 6.38 -10.16 10.50
C ARG A 76 7.74 -10.86 10.59
N SER A 77 8.84 -10.12 10.51
CA SER A 77 10.19 -10.68 10.64
C SER A 77 10.47 -11.27 12.03
N ALA A 78 9.83 -10.73 13.08
CA ALA A 78 9.90 -11.29 14.43
C ALA A 78 9.13 -12.62 14.61
N ARG A 79 8.40 -13.07 13.57
CA ARG A 79 7.53 -14.26 13.59
C ARG A 79 7.94 -15.35 12.60
N ILE A 80 9.15 -15.29 12.05
CA ILE A 80 9.73 -16.44 11.33
C ILE A 80 10.67 -17.16 12.30
N PRO A 81 10.19 -18.03 13.21
CA PRO A 81 11.04 -19.05 13.77
C PRO A 81 11.32 -20.06 12.66
N GLY A 82 12.61 -20.30 12.40
CA GLY A 82 13.19 -21.44 11.69
C GLY A 82 12.34 -22.12 10.61
N PHE A 83 12.63 -21.84 9.35
CA PHE A 83 12.67 -22.90 8.36
C PHE A 83 14.05 -23.57 8.49
N VAL A 84 14.11 -24.70 9.20
CA VAL A 84 15.25 -25.62 9.25
C VAL A 84 14.70 -27.01 8.93
N GLY A 85 15.29 -27.65 7.92
CA GLY A 85 15.34 -29.10 7.75
C GLY A 85 14.12 -29.74 7.14
#